data_AF-A0A925ZVY1-F1
#
_entry.id   AF-A0A925ZVY1-F1
#
_cell.length_a   1.000
_cell.length_b   1.000
_cell.length_c   1.000
_cell.angle_alpha   90.00
_cell.angle_beta   90.00
_cell.angle_gamma   90.00
#
_symmetry.space_group_name_H-M   'P 1'
#
loop_
_entity.id
_entity.type
_entity.pdbx_description
1 polymer ?
#
loop_
_entity_poly.entity_id
_entity_poly.type
_entity_poly.pdbx_seq_one_letter_code
_entity_poly.pdbx_strand_id
1 'polypeptide(L)'
;MRVREGVSTEVYRIVADEVVTFGRVLPEQGQGFASEALAHQLLRARGMRVPEVLYVEHRNPALERAVMITSAISGGPIGHNADPAALADGLADAGREMALLGKVPVDGWGWIAREAPSYTQLAASHATWASWLDAEFAAPIDALAASTALLPSQSQRLQARFVAQQRSPPDTAPVLA
;
A
#
# COMPACT_ATOMS: atom_id res chain seq x y z
N MET A 1 -10.28 -1.23 -23.18
CA MET A 1 -11.53 -1.63 -22.48
C MET A 1 -11.35 -1.43 -20.98
N ARG A 2 -12.30 -0.81 -20.26
CA ARG A 2 -12.24 -0.70 -18.79
C ARG A 2 -12.43 -2.07 -18.15
N VAL A 3 -11.59 -2.39 -17.16
CA VAL A 3 -11.74 -3.59 -16.32
C VAL A 3 -12.89 -3.32 -15.33
N ARG A 4 -13.83 -4.27 -15.21
CA ARG A 4 -15.05 -4.09 -14.41
C ARG A 4 -14.85 -4.33 -12.91
N GLU A 5 -13.67 -4.80 -12.52
CA GLU A 5 -13.30 -5.11 -11.15
C GLU A 5 -12.27 -4.08 -10.65
N GLY A 6 -12.36 -3.73 -9.36
CA GLY A 6 -11.54 -2.70 -8.71
C GLY A 6 -12.30 -1.39 -8.46
N VAL A 7 -12.14 -0.83 -7.26
CA VAL A 7 -12.88 0.35 -6.79
C VAL A 7 -11.99 1.58 -6.54
N SER A 8 -10.67 1.40 -6.38
CA SER A 8 -9.75 2.47 -5.97
C SER A 8 -9.01 3.16 -7.12
N THR A 9 -8.96 2.56 -8.30
CA THR A 9 -8.26 3.13 -9.47
C THR A 9 -8.95 2.68 -10.74
N GLU A 10 -9.10 3.57 -11.71
CA GLU A 10 -9.64 3.18 -13.01
C GLU A 10 -8.57 2.43 -13.80
N VAL A 11 -8.85 1.18 -14.16
CA VAL A 11 -7.94 0.30 -14.90
C VAL A 11 -8.49 0.02 -16.28
N TYR A 12 -7.65 0.22 -17.29
CA TYR A 12 -7.95 0.03 -18.70
C TYR A 12 -7.03 -1.03 -19.27
N ARG A 13 -7.61 -2.10 -19.80
CA ARG A 13 -6.90 -3.07 -20.63
C ARG A 13 -6.66 -2.44 -22.01
N ILE A 14 -5.39 -2.37 -22.40
CA ILE A 14 -4.91 -1.84 -23.67
C ILE A 14 -4.33 -3.02 -24.45
N VAL A 15 -4.69 -3.13 -25.73
CA VAL A 15 -4.18 -4.18 -26.63
C VAL A 15 -3.68 -3.48 -27.89
N ALA A 16 -2.40 -3.67 -28.20
CA ALA A 16 -1.76 -3.13 -29.40
C ALA A 16 -0.72 -4.15 -29.88
N ASP A 17 -0.73 -4.48 -31.18
CA ASP A 17 0.23 -5.40 -31.80
C ASP A 17 0.44 -6.72 -31.00
N GLU A 18 -0.66 -7.35 -30.58
CA GLU A 18 -0.68 -8.57 -29.74
C GLU A 18 -0.13 -8.42 -28.31
N VAL A 19 0.37 -7.23 -27.94
CA VAL A 19 0.83 -6.93 -26.58
C VAL A 19 -0.34 -6.44 -25.74
N VAL A 20 -0.47 -7.00 -24.53
CA VAL A 20 -1.46 -6.60 -23.53
C VAL A 20 -0.78 -5.80 -22.43
N THR A 21 -1.27 -4.59 -22.19
CA THR A 21 -0.87 -3.73 -21.07
C THR A 21 -2.08 -3.23 -20.30
N PHE A 22 -1.83 -2.72 -19.11
CA PHE A 22 -2.85 -2.15 -18.24
C PHE A 22 -2.50 -0.71 -17.90
N GLY A 23 -3.33 0.22 -18.37
CA GLY A 23 -3.29 1.63 -18.00
C GLY A 23 -4.10 1.86 -16.73
N ARG A 24 -3.54 2.62 -15.80
CA ARG A 24 -4.15 3.01 -14.53
C ARG A 24 -4.24 4.53 -14.48
N VAL A 25 -5.40 5.05 -14.11
CA VAL A 25 -5.63 6.48 -13.91
C VAL A 25 -6.03 6.71 -12.46
N LEU A 26 -5.24 7.51 -11.74
CA LEU A 26 -5.51 7.82 -10.34
C LEU A 26 -6.59 8.92 -10.25
N PRO A 27 -7.69 8.73 -9.51
CA PRO A 27 -8.74 9.75 -9.43
C PRO A 27 -8.35 10.96 -8.59
N GLU A 28 -7.48 10.79 -7.59
CA GLU A 28 -7.01 11.86 -6.70
C GLU A 28 -6.08 12.85 -7.43
N GLN A 29 -6.31 14.15 -7.22
CA GLN A 29 -5.41 15.20 -7.70
C GLN A 29 -4.24 15.40 -6.72
N GLY A 30 -3.06 15.71 -7.25
CA GLY A 30 -1.85 15.97 -6.45
C GLY A 30 -1.18 14.72 -5.87
N GLN A 31 -1.74 13.53 -6.13
CA GLN A 31 -1.10 12.24 -5.84
C GLN A 31 -0.64 11.58 -7.14
N GLY A 32 0.36 10.71 -7.04
CA GLY A 32 0.93 10.00 -8.17
C GLY A 32 1.14 8.51 -7.91
N PHE A 33 1.73 7.86 -8.91
CA PHE A 33 2.12 6.44 -8.87
C PHE A 33 3.63 6.25 -8.64
N ALA A 34 4.37 7.30 -8.30
CA ALA A 34 5.84 7.23 -8.24
C ALA A 34 6.33 6.26 -7.14
N SER A 35 5.65 6.25 -5.98
CA SER A 35 5.86 5.28 -4.90
C SER A 35 5.54 3.86 -5.33
N GLU A 36 4.41 3.64 -5.98
CA GLU A 36 3.96 2.32 -6.46
C GLU A 36 4.92 1.78 -7.52
N ALA A 37 5.40 2.67 -8.40
CA ALA A 37 6.37 2.32 -9.42
C ALA A 37 7.70 1.88 -8.82
N LEU A 38 8.21 2.63 -7.84
CA LEU A 38 9.41 2.25 -7.10
C LEU A 38 9.21 0.94 -6.33
N ALA A 39 8.05 0.74 -5.69
CA ALA A 39 7.73 -0.50 -4.99
C ALA A 39 7.75 -1.71 -5.95
N HIS A 40 7.12 -1.59 -7.13
CA HIS A 40 7.18 -2.63 -8.16
C HIS A 40 8.61 -2.94 -8.58
N GLN A 41 9.44 -1.92 -8.81
CA GLN A 41 10.85 -2.12 -9.16
C GLN A 41 11.62 -2.86 -8.06
N LEU A 42 11.47 -2.45 -6.79
CA LEU A 42 12.13 -3.06 -5.64
C LEU A 42 11.70 -4.52 -5.41
N LEU A 43 10.44 -4.82 -5.66
CA LEU A 43 9.87 -6.17 -5.53
C LEU A 43 10.34 -7.08 -6.68
N ARG A 44 10.35 -6.59 -7.92
CA ARG A 44 10.91 -7.33 -9.07
C ARG A 44 12.39 -7.64 -8.87
N ALA A 45 13.16 -6.68 -8.36
CA ALA A 45 14.58 -6.89 -8.04
C ALA A 45 14.80 -7.99 -6.97
N ARG A 46 13.76 -8.31 -6.18
CA ARG A 46 13.75 -9.41 -5.19
C ARG A 46 13.13 -10.71 -5.72
N GLY A 47 12.81 -10.77 -7.02
CA GLY A 47 12.24 -11.96 -7.67
C GLY A 47 10.72 -12.11 -7.50
N MET A 48 10.02 -11.11 -6.98
CA MET A 48 8.56 -11.17 -6.87
C MET A 48 7.90 -10.99 -8.24
N ARG A 49 6.82 -11.76 -8.48
CA ARG A 49 6.01 -11.70 -9.70
C ARG A 49 5.01 -10.55 -9.63
N VAL A 50 5.50 -9.32 -9.84
CA VAL A 50 4.64 -8.12 -9.99
C VAL A 50 4.73 -7.54 -11.40
N PRO A 51 3.70 -6.80 -11.87
CA PRO A 51 3.71 -6.22 -13.20
C PRO A 51 4.93 -5.33 -13.40
N GLU A 52 5.53 -5.36 -14.58
CA GLU A 52 6.54 -4.38 -14.94
C GLU A 52 5.88 -3.02 -15.15
N VAL A 53 6.49 -1.97 -14.62
CA VAL A 53 6.04 -0.60 -14.82
C VAL A 53 6.73 -0.06 -16.06
N LEU A 54 5.95 0.13 -17.12
CA LEU A 54 6.44 0.53 -18.45
C LEU A 54 6.45 2.05 -18.61
N TYR A 55 5.54 2.74 -17.92
CA TYR A 55 5.42 4.19 -18.00
C TYR A 55 4.73 4.74 -16.74
N VAL A 56 5.17 5.91 -16.29
CA VAL A 56 4.53 6.69 -15.23
C VAL A 56 4.54 8.15 -15.62
N GLU A 57 3.41 8.81 -15.42
CA GLU A 57 3.26 10.24 -15.57
C GLU A 57 2.55 10.79 -14.32
N HIS A 58 3.24 11.66 -13.58
CA HIS A 58 2.69 12.22 -12.34
C HIS A 58 1.46 13.10 -12.61
N ARG A 59 1.41 13.77 -13.76
CA ARG A 59 0.23 14.54 -14.18
C ARG A 59 0.13 14.58 -15.70
N ASN A 60 -0.85 13.85 -16.25
CA ASN A 60 -1.20 13.93 -17.66
C ASN A 60 -1.95 15.24 -17.95
N PRO A 61 -1.51 16.07 -18.93
CA PRO A 61 -2.13 17.37 -19.20
C PRO A 61 -3.59 17.30 -19.66
N ALA A 62 -3.99 16.24 -20.36
CA ALA A 62 -5.34 16.11 -20.88
C ALA A 62 -6.33 15.61 -19.82
N LEU A 63 -5.87 14.73 -18.93
CA LEU A 63 -6.69 14.13 -17.87
C LEU A 63 -6.60 14.90 -16.55
N GLU A 64 -5.56 15.71 -16.39
CA GLU A 64 -5.15 16.34 -15.13
C GLU A 64 -5.04 15.34 -13.97
N ARG A 65 -4.58 14.13 -14.27
CA ARG A 65 -4.45 13.00 -13.33
C ARG A 65 -3.15 12.25 -13.55
N ALA A 66 -2.70 11.51 -12.53
CA ALA A 66 -1.58 10.61 -12.67
C ALA A 66 -1.96 9.38 -13.49
N VAL A 67 -1.02 8.91 -14.32
CA VAL A 67 -1.18 7.74 -15.18
C VAL A 67 -0.02 6.77 -14.98
N MET A 68 -0.30 5.47 -14.97
CA MET A 68 0.72 4.43 -14.97
C MET A 68 0.34 3.32 -15.98
N ILE A 69 1.31 2.84 -16.74
CA ILE A 69 1.14 1.69 -17.63
C ILE A 69 1.99 0.54 -17.11
N THR A 70 1.37 -0.63 -17.04
CA THR A 70 2.04 -1.86 -16.59
C THR A 70 1.91 -2.99 -17.59
N SER A 71 2.85 -3.94 -17.55
CA SER A 71 2.74 -5.20 -18.31
C SER A 71 1.59 -6.06 -17.78
N ALA A 72 1.08 -6.97 -18.61
CA ALA A 72 0.25 -8.05 -18.10
C ALA A 72 1.07 -9.05 -17.26
N ILE A 73 0.42 -9.71 -16.31
CA ILE A 73 0.89 -10.96 -15.72
C ILE A 73 -0.03 -12.08 -16.21
N SER A 74 0.56 -13.19 -16.62
CA SER A 74 -0.19 -14.40 -16.97
C SER A 74 -0.80 -15.05 -15.73
N GLY A 75 -2.08 -15.40 -15.81
CA GLY A 75 -2.79 -16.09 -14.72
C GLY A 75 -4.23 -15.64 -14.62
N GLY A 76 -4.90 -16.09 -13.55
CA GLY A 76 -6.25 -15.70 -13.21
C GLY A 76 -6.43 -15.60 -11.69
N PRO A 77 -7.53 -15.01 -11.21
CA PRO A 77 -7.77 -14.85 -9.77
C PRO A 77 -7.93 -16.21 -9.09
N ILE A 78 -7.22 -16.43 -7.98
CA ILE A 78 -7.22 -17.69 -7.23
C ILE A 78 -8.63 -18.05 -6.74
N GLY A 79 -9.46 -17.06 -6.37
CA GLY A 79 -10.81 -17.27 -5.87
C GLY A 79 -11.80 -17.91 -6.87
N HIS A 80 -11.43 -18.01 -8.16
CA HIS A 80 -12.22 -18.71 -9.17
C HIS A 80 -11.78 -20.18 -9.36
N ASN A 81 -10.73 -20.64 -8.67
CA ASN A 81 -10.27 -22.01 -8.76
C ASN A 81 -10.94 -22.87 -7.68
N ALA A 82 -11.57 -23.98 -8.09
CA ALA A 82 -12.25 -24.91 -7.19
C ALA A 82 -11.35 -26.05 -6.71
N ASP A 83 -10.13 -26.18 -7.22
CA ASP A 83 -9.18 -27.22 -6.80
C ASP A 83 -8.51 -26.88 -5.45
N PRO A 84 -8.78 -27.65 -4.38
CA PRO A 84 -8.18 -27.40 -3.07
C PRO A 84 -6.65 -27.53 -3.05
N ALA A 85 -6.07 -28.38 -3.89
CA ALA A 85 -4.62 -28.55 -3.94
C ALA A 85 -3.95 -27.29 -4.53
N ALA A 86 -4.46 -26.82 -5.67
CA ALA A 86 -4.01 -25.56 -6.28
C ALA A 86 -4.21 -24.36 -5.35
N LEU A 87 -5.28 -24.35 -4.54
CA LEU A 87 -5.50 -23.32 -3.53
C LEU A 87 -4.43 -23.37 -2.43
N ALA A 88 -4.12 -24.55 -1.90
CA ALA A 88 -3.10 -24.72 -0.87
C ALA A 88 -1.71 -24.26 -1.35
N ASP A 89 -1.34 -24.63 -2.58
CA ASP A 89 -0.09 -24.19 -3.20
C ASP A 89 -0.06 -22.67 -3.41
N GLY A 90 -1.17 -22.10 -3.89
CA GLY A 90 -1.33 -20.65 -4.06
C GLY A 90 -1.20 -19.88 -2.75
N LEU A 91 -1.75 -20.41 -1.65
CA LEU A 91 -1.58 -19.81 -0.32
C LEU A 91 -0.14 -19.89 0.18
N ALA A 92 0.55 -21.01 -0.06
CA ALA A 92 1.96 -21.14 0.29
C ALA A 92 2.85 -20.17 -0.51
N ASP A 93 2.55 -19.99 -1.80
CA ASP A 93 3.19 -18.98 -2.66
C ASP A 93 2.92 -17.55 -2.14
N ALA A 94 1.67 -17.22 -1.83
CA ALA A 94 1.30 -15.92 -1.30
C ALA A 94 2.02 -15.63 0.03
N GLY A 95 2.16 -16.61 0.91
CA GLY A 95 2.92 -16.47 2.16
C GLY A 95 4.40 -16.14 1.91
N ARG A 96 5.03 -16.79 0.92
CA ARG A 96 6.41 -16.48 0.51
C ARG A 96 6.54 -15.07 -0.06
N GLU A 97 5.59 -14.65 -0.90
CA GLU A 97 5.56 -13.31 -1.47
C GLU A 97 5.33 -12.24 -0.39
N MET A 98 4.42 -12.47 0.56
CA MET A 98 4.21 -11.56 1.71
C MET A 98 5.48 -11.41 2.56
N ALA A 99 6.25 -12.47 2.75
CA ALA A 99 7.53 -12.41 3.47
C ALA A 99 8.60 -11.58 2.72
N LEU A 100 8.53 -11.49 1.39
CA LEU A 100 9.38 -10.62 0.58
C LEU A 100 8.88 -9.16 0.62
N LEU A 101 7.56 -8.95 0.59
CA LEU A 101 6.95 -7.63 0.70
C LEU A 101 7.34 -6.93 2.00
N GLY A 102 7.29 -7.67 3.12
CA GLY A 102 7.71 -7.15 4.43
C GLY A 102 9.19 -6.77 4.56
N LYS A 103 10.02 -7.05 3.54
CA LYS A 103 11.46 -6.68 3.48
C LYS A 103 11.73 -5.47 2.60
N VAL A 104 10.70 -4.82 2.07
CA VAL A 104 10.85 -3.59 1.31
C VAL A 104 11.13 -2.44 2.29
N PRO A 105 12.28 -1.75 2.18
CA PRO A 105 12.60 -0.66 3.08
C PRO A 105 11.69 0.54 2.80
N VAL A 106 11.14 1.11 3.87
CA VAL A 106 10.36 2.35 3.85
C VAL A 106 10.92 3.25 4.93
N ASP A 107 11.21 4.50 4.58
CA ASP A 107 11.62 5.52 5.55
C ASP A 107 10.42 6.07 6.30
N GLY A 108 10.49 6.13 7.63
CA GLY A 108 9.40 6.65 8.45
C GLY A 108 8.27 5.65 8.76
N TRP A 109 7.11 6.19 9.13
CA TRP A 109 5.96 5.51 9.70
C TRP A 109 4.65 6.02 9.11
N GLY A 110 3.64 5.15 9.02
CA GLY A 110 2.30 5.47 8.53
C GLY A 110 2.08 5.10 7.07
N TRP A 111 1.29 5.90 6.37
CA TRP A 111 0.92 5.64 4.98
C TRP A 111 2.08 5.97 4.04
N ILE A 112 2.22 5.23 2.94
CA ILE A 112 3.21 5.57 1.90
C ILE A 112 2.92 6.96 1.34
N ALA A 113 3.94 7.80 1.26
CA ALA A 113 3.88 9.13 0.65
C ALA A 113 3.75 9.01 -0.87
N ARG A 114 2.87 9.81 -1.47
CA ARG A 114 2.47 9.71 -2.91
C ARG A 114 2.50 11.05 -3.65
N GLU A 115 2.89 12.11 -2.97
CA GLU A 115 2.76 13.50 -3.43
C GLU A 115 3.91 13.91 -4.37
N ALA A 116 5.07 13.25 -4.28
CA ALA A 116 6.22 13.60 -5.09
C ALA A 116 6.13 13.01 -6.51
N PRO A 117 6.66 13.72 -7.52
CA PRO A 117 6.70 13.22 -8.90
C PRO A 117 7.66 12.04 -9.10
N SER A 118 8.60 11.85 -8.19
CA SER A 118 9.60 10.78 -8.22
C SER A 118 10.13 10.48 -6.82
N TYR A 119 10.51 9.22 -6.59
CA TYR A 119 11.15 8.77 -5.36
C TYR A 119 12.41 7.96 -5.69
N THR A 120 13.48 8.16 -4.92
CA THR A 120 14.67 7.30 -4.92
C THR A 120 14.60 6.24 -3.82
N GLN A 121 13.77 6.48 -2.81
CA GLN A 121 13.49 5.60 -1.68
C GLN A 121 12.02 5.76 -1.30
N LEU A 122 11.37 4.66 -0.88
CA LEU A 122 10.02 4.73 -0.35
C LEU A 122 10.03 5.45 1.00
N ALA A 123 9.09 6.35 1.20
CA ALA A 123 8.89 7.08 2.43
C ALA A 123 7.43 6.99 2.87
N ALA A 124 7.20 7.05 4.17
CA ALA A 124 5.89 7.14 4.77
C ALA A 124 5.57 8.59 5.17
N SER A 125 4.32 8.84 5.57
CA SER A 125 3.79 10.17 5.86
C SER A 125 4.40 10.84 7.09
N HIS A 126 4.99 10.07 8.02
CA HIS A 126 5.62 10.59 9.22
C HIS A 126 7.07 10.10 9.37
N ALA A 127 7.97 11.00 9.76
CA ALA A 127 9.36 10.63 10.01
C ALA A 127 9.55 9.75 11.26
N THR A 128 8.63 9.81 12.23
CA THR A 128 8.78 9.13 13.52
C THR A 128 7.52 8.38 13.94
N TRP A 129 7.71 7.30 14.68
CA TRP A 129 6.65 6.51 15.31
C TRP A 129 5.72 7.37 16.17
N ALA A 130 6.29 8.22 17.03
CA ALA A 130 5.52 9.09 17.89
C ALA A 130 4.64 10.05 17.09
N SER A 131 5.18 10.68 16.03
CA SER A 131 4.41 11.58 15.17
C SER A 131 3.25 10.87 14.49
N TRP A 132 3.44 9.62 14.04
CA TRP A 132 2.38 8.83 13.46
C TRP A 132 1.30 8.45 14.49
N LEU A 133 1.72 7.98 15.68
CA LEU A 133 0.79 7.65 16.76
C LEU A 133 -0.06 8.85 17.18
N ASP A 134 0.56 10.03 17.31
CA ASP A 134 -0.15 11.26 17.63
C ASP A 134 -1.18 11.61 16.56
N ALA A 135 -0.78 11.57 15.28
CA ALA A 135 -1.65 11.95 14.17
C ALA A 135 -2.85 11.02 14.00
N GLU A 136 -2.65 9.71 14.08
CA GLU A 136 -3.70 8.72 13.77
C GLU A 136 -4.51 8.27 14.99
N PHE A 137 -3.90 8.28 16.18
CA PHE A 137 -4.50 7.60 17.34
C PHE A 137 -4.77 8.51 18.54
N ALA A 138 -4.16 9.69 18.68
CA ALA A 138 -4.39 10.53 19.86
C ALA A 138 -5.88 10.89 20.04
N ALA A 139 -6.51 11.43 18.99
CA ALA A 139 -7.92 11.82 19.06
C ALA A 139 -8.88 10.63 19.30
N PRO A 140 -8.76 9.48 18.61
CA PRO A 140 -9.53 8.28 18.94
C PRO A 140 -9.32 7.77 20.37
N ILE A 141 -8.08 7.80 20.86
CA ILE A 141 -7.75 7.36 22.23
C ILE A 141 -8.37 8.30 23.25
N ASP A 142 -8.29 9.62 23.05
CA ASP A 142 -8.92 10.61 23.92
C ASP A 142 -10.44 10.47 23.92
N ALA A 143 -11.05 10.28 22.75
CA ALA A 143 -12.49 10.05 22.63
C ALA A 143 -12.93 8.77 23.37
N LEU A 144 -12.18 7.68 23.22
CA LEU A 144 -12.46 6.42 23.91
C LEU A 144 -12.25 6.56 25.43
N ALA A 145 -11.21 7.27 25.85
CA ALA A 145 -10.88 7.55 27.25
C ALA A 145 -11.92 8.43 27.95
N ALA A 146 -12.53 9.37 27.21
CA ALA A 146 -13.62 10.23 27.67
C ALA A 146 -15.01 9.58 27.57
N SER A 147 -15.13 8.45 26.86
CA SER A 147 -16.40 7.74 26.72
C SER A 147 -16.80 7.01 28.01
N THR A 148 -18.10 6.74 28.15
CA THR A 148 -18.63 5.89 29.22
C THR A 148 -18.45 4.40 28.95
N ALA A 149 -17.86 4.02 27.80
CA ALA A 149 -17.62 2.63 27.43
C ALA A 149 -16.50 1.99 28.25
N LEU A 150 -15.64 2.81 28.89
CA LEU A 150 -14.53 2.35 29.72
C LEU A 150 -14.71 2.79 31.17
N LEU A 151 -14.34 1.90 32.10
CA LEU A 151 -14.15 2.28 33.50
C LEU A 151 -12.98 3.27 33.61
N PRO A 152 -12.95 4.18 34.62
CA PRO A 152 -11.85 5.12 34.81
C PRO A 152 -10.46 4.46 34.83
N SER A 153 -10.34 3.28 35.46
CA SER A 153 -9.08 2.52 35.51
C SER A 153 -8.67 1.89 34.17
N GLN A 154 -9.62 1.64 33.26
CA GLN A 154 -9.32 1.19 31.90
C GLN A 154 -8.86 2.36 31.04
N SER A 155 -9.55 3.50 31.14
CA SER A 155 -9.16 4.75 30.47
C SER A 155 -7.74 5.19 30.84
N GLN A 156 -7.42 5.21 32.15
CA GLN A 156 -6.06 5.54 32.61
C GLN A 156 -4.99 4.57 32.10
N ARG A 157 -5.29 3.25 32.07
CA ARG A 157 -4.36 2.24 31.53
C ARG A 157 -4.16 2.39 30.03
N LEU A 158 -5.21 2.72 29.28
CA LEU A 158 -5.14 2.97 27.84
C LEU A 158 -4.22 4.16 27.55
N GLN A 159 -4.44 5.29 28.22
CA GLN A 159 -3.61 6.50 28.07
C GLN A 159 -2.16 6.23 28.48
N ALA A 160 -1.92 5.57 29.61
CA ALA A 160 -0.58 5.23 30.06
C ALA A 160 0.15 4.33 29.04
N ARG A 161 -0.57 3.36 28.44
CA ARG A 161 -0.01 2.49 27.40
C ARG A 161 0.28 3.26 26.12
N PHE A 162 -0.59 4.19 25.70
CA PHE A 162 -0.37 5.03 24.53
C PHE A 162 0.90 5.88 24.69
N VAL A 163 1.04 6.59 25.81
CA VAL A 163 2.26 7.38 26.13
C VAL A 163 3.51 6.50 26.20
N ALA A 164 3.40 5.30 26.76
CA ALA A 164 4.52 4.36 26.79
C ALA A 164 4.94 3.92 25.37
N GLN A 165 3.97 3.66 24.49
CA GLN A 165 4.25 3.27 23.10
C GLN A 165 4.94 4.39 22.33
N GLN A 166 4.58 5.65 22.53
CA GLN A 166 5.27 6.78 21.87
C GLN A 166 6.78 6.84 22.17
N ARG A 167 7.20 6.35 23.34
CA ARG A 167 8.61 6.36 23.78
C ARG A 167 9.39 5.13 23.34
N SER A 168 8.70 4.06 22.99
CA SER A 168 9.29 2.76 22.65
C SER A 168 8.74 2.29 21.31
N PRO A 169 9.29 2.77 20.18
CA PRO A 169 8.90 2.26 18.87
C PRO A 169 9.15 0.74 18.80
N PRO A 170 8.32 -0.01 18.07
CA PRO A 170 8.62 -1.41 17.80
C PRO A 170 9.93 -1.54 17.00
N ASP A 171 10.62 -2.68 17.16
CA ASP A 171 11.94 -2.93 16.54
C ASP A 171 11.95 -2.79 15.00
N THR A 172 10.79 -2.82 14.37
CA THR A 172 10.59 -2.58 12.94
C THR A 172 9.35 -1.73 12.72
N ALA A 173 9.41 -0.79 11.76
CA ALA A 173 8.22 -0.13 11.26
C ALA A 173 7.21 -1.18 10.76
N PRO A 174 5.94 -1.16 11.21
CA PRO A 174 4.93 -2.06 10.68
C PRO A 174 4.77 -1.72 9.20
N VAL A 175 5.00 -2.73 8.36
CA VAL A 175 4.56 -2.68 6.97
C VAL A 175 3.05 -2.88 7.02
N LEU A 176 2.30 -1.78 7.09
CA LEU A 176 0.86 -1.83 6.87
C LEU A 176 0.65 -2.01 5.36
N ALA A 177 0.14 -3.19 4.99
CA ALA A 177 -0.26 -3.54 3.62
C ALA A 177 -1.68 -3.04 3.33
#